data_AF-A0A7R9TT73-F1
#
_entry.id   AF-A0A7R9TT73-F1
#
_cell.length_a   1.000
_cell.length_b   1.000
_cell.length_c   1.000
_cell.angle_alpha   90.00
_cell.angle_beta   90.00
_cell.angle_gamma   90.00
#
_symmetry.space_group_name_H-M   'P 1'
#
loop_
_entity.id
_entity.type
_entity.pdbx_description
1 polymer ?
#
loop_
_entity_poly.entity_id
_entity_poly.type
_entity_poly.pdbx_seq_one_letter_code
_entity_poly.pdbx_strand_id
1 'polypeptide(L)'
;DGIDRVPCRSIPWSEVDVGKKKLGEGAVGEVYTGRFEGTDVAVKRLKAMEAILWGQRAADDDASGDCPRRPDEVAKRRKQCEREVAAFKAEMNILMQVRHPNIVLLMGVCVEDGDREEDNHVALVMEHCHTDLHTLLHRDRANFCKYTRRIVTRRERLKI
;
A
#
# COMPACT_ATOMS: atom_id res chain seq x y z
N ASP A 1 -10.31 27.46 6.16
CA ASP A 1 -9.93 26.30 5.32
C ASP A 1 -9.19 25.26 6.15
N GLY A 2 -9.94 24.59 7.04
CA GLY A 2 -9.40 23.71 8.09
C GLY A 2 -9.37 22.25 7.64
N ILE A 3 -8.35 21.88 6.87
CA ILE A 3 -7.93 20.48 6.81
C ILE A 3 -6.97 20.31 7.99
N ASP A 4 -7.47 19.79 9.11
CA ASP A 4 -6.62 19.37 10.23
C ASP A 4 -5.61 18.35 9.72
N ARG A 5 -4.39 18.82 9.45
CA ARG A 5 -3.24 17.98 9.11
C ARG A 5 -2.83 17.22 10.37
N VAL A 6 -3.53 16.13 10.67
CA VAL A 6 -3.00 15.14 11.60
C VAL A 6 -1.83 14.45 10.88
N PRO A 7 -0.60 14.49 11.42
CA PRO A 7 0.49 13.73 10.83
C PRO A 7 0.07 12.26 10.79
N CYS A 8 0.16 11.66 9.61
CA CYS A 8 -0.04 10.22 9.47
C CYS A 8 0.90 9.48 10.43
N ARG A 9 0.35 8.53 11.19
CA ARG A 9 1.12 7.71 12.11
C ARG A 9 2.12 6.86 11.32
N SER A 10 3.40 6.95 11.67
CA SER A 10 4.39 5.94 11.31
C SER A 10 4.10 4.70 12.13
N ILE A 11 3.82 3.57 11.47
CA ILE A 11 3.49 2.30 12.10
C ILE A 11 4.67 1.35 11.89
N PRO A 12 5.32 0.85 12.96
CA PRO A 12 6.31 -0.21 12.85
C PRO A 12 5.71 -1.44 12.16
N TRP A 13 6.47 -2.10 11.30
CA TRP A 13 6.00 -3.28 10.56
C TRP A 13 5.52 -4.39 11.49
N SER A 14 6.20 -4.55 12.63
CA SER A 14 5.85 -5.52 13.67
C SER A 14 4.47 -5.30 14.30
N GLU A 15 3.89 -4.09 14.22
CA GLU A 15 2.54 -3.79 14.72
C GLU A 15 1.43 -4.21 13.74
N VAL A 16 1.78 -4.54 12.49
CA VAL A 16 0.82 -4.91 11.44
C VAL A 16 0.90 -6.39 11.14
N ASP A 17 -0.16 -7.12 11.48
CA ASP A 17 -0.30 -8.52 11.08
C ASP A 17 -0.84 -8.57 9.64
N VAL A 18 0.03 -8.85 8.68
CA VAL A 18 -0.37 -8.97 7.28
C VAL A 18 -0.84 -10.41 6.99
N GLY A 19 -2.11 -10.52 6.61
CA GLY A 19 -2.74 -11.78 6.28
C GLY A 19 -2.30 -12.35 4.93
N LYS A 20 -2.54 -13.66 4.76
CA LYS A 20 -2.17 -14.42 3.55
C LYS A 20 -3.04 -14.10 2.32
N LYS A 21 -4.22 -13.49 2.52
CA LYS A 21 -5.16 -13.22 1.43
C LYS A 21 -4.78 -11.94 0.71
N LYS A 22 -4.37 -12.07 -0.56
CA LYS A 22 -4.22 -10.95 -1.48
C LYS A 22 -5.60 -10.44 -1.92
N LEU A 23 -5.84 -9.14 -1.72
CA LEU A 23 -7.05 -8.44 -2.13
C LEU A 23 -6.95 -7.95 -3.58
N GLY A 24 -5.75 -7.58 -4.02
CA GLY A 24 -5.53 -7.12 -5.38
C GLY A 24 -4.06 -6.89 -5.70
N GLU A 25 -3.80 -6.67 -6.97
CA GLU A 25 -2.52 -6.21 -7.50
C GLU A 25 -2.76 -5.01 -8.40
N GLY A 26 -2.00 -3.94 -8.18
CA GLY A 26 -2.02 -2.76 -9.02
C GLY A 26 -0.62 -2.44 -9.53
N ALA A 27 -0.53 -1.42 -10.39
CA ALA A 27 0.74 -0.97 -10.96
C ALA A 27 1.78 -0.58 -9.90
N VAL A 28 1.33 -0.10 -8.73
CA VAL A 28 2.20 0.38 -7.65
C VAL A 28 2.62 -0.75 -6.69
N GLY A 29 1.89 -1.86 -6.66
CA GLY A 29 2.15 -2.93 -5.70
C GLY A 29 0.93 -3.76 -5.36
N GLU A 30 1.05 -4.53 -4.29
CA GLU A 30 0.06 -5.52 -3.89
C GLU A 30 -0.70 -5.11 -2.66
N VAL A 31 -1.98 -5.47 -2.62
CA VAL A 31 -2.85 -5.20 -1.47
C VAL A 31 -3.19 -6.52 -0.82
N TYR A 32 -2.98 -6.60 0.49
CA TYR A 32 -3.28 -7.75 1.33
C TYR A 32 -4.30 -7.38 2.40
N THR A 33 -5.05 -8.37 2.88
CA THR A 33 -5.78 -8.24 4.15
C THR A 33 -4.79 -8.12 5.29
N GLY A 34 -5.11 -7.41 6.37
CA GLY A 34 -4.31 -7.44 7.60
C GLY A 34 -5.12 -7.08 8.84
N ARG A 35 -4.44 -7.07 9.98
CA ARG A 35 -4.96 -6.61 11.26
C ARG A 35 -3.99 -5.60 11.88
N PHE A 36 -4.52 -4.48 12.35
CA PHE A 36 -3.78 -3.44 13.08
C PHE A 36 -4.64 -2.97 14.25
N GLU A 37 -4.08 -2.99 15.47
CA GLU A 37 -4.80 -2.63 16.73
C GLU A 37 -6.19 -3.30 16.85
N GLY A 38 -6.27 -4.58 16.49
CA GLY A 38 -7.52 -5.35 16.54
C GLY A 38 -8.53 -5.02 15.42
N THR A 39 -8.22 -4.08 14.53
CA THR A 39 -9.05 -3.66 13.41
C THR A 39 -8.59 -4.32 12.11
N ASP A 40 -9.55 -4.72 11.27
CA ASP A 40 -9.24 -5.29 9.96
C ASP A 40 -8.86 -4.16 9.00
N VAL A 41 -7.72 -4.32 8.32
CA VAL A 41 -7.11 -3.31 7.46
C VAL A 41 -6.79 -3.88 6.08
N ALA A 42 -6.63 -2.99 5.11
CA ALA A 42 -6.01 -3.29 3.83
C ALA A 42 -4.56 -2.76 3.86
N VAL A 43 -3.60 -3.64 3.56
CA VAL A 43 -2.16 -3.33 3.59
C VAL A 43 -1.65 -3.30 2.16
N LYS A 44 -1.36 -2.11 1.64
CA LYS A 44 -0.83 -1.93 0.28
C LYS A 44 0.69 -1.82 0.32
N ARG A 45 1.36 -2.89 -0.08
CA ARG A 45 2.83 -3.03 -0.09
C ARG A 45 3.40 -2.54 -1.42
N LEU A 46 4.45 -1.74 -1.35
CA LEU A 46 5.22 -1.31 -2.51
C LEU A 46 6.29 -2.35 -2.84
N LYS A 47 6.20 -3.01 -4.00
CA LYS A 47 7.25 -3.93 -4.49
C LYS A 47 8.52 -3.19 -4.93
N ALA A 48 8.35 -1.96 -5.42
CA ALA A 48 9.39 -1.22 -6.12
C ALA A 48 10.50 -0.62 -5.23
N MET A 49 10.39 -0.69 -3.90
CA MET A 49 11.44 -0.18 -3.00
C MET A 49 12.74 -0.98 -3.17
N GLU A 50 12.64 -2.26 -3.56
CA GLU A 50 13.75 -3.13 -3.98
C GLU A 50 14.65 -2.45 -5.03
N ALA A 51 14.06 -1.72 -5.98
CA ALA A 51 14.80 -1.11 -7.09
C ALA A 51 15.40 0.27 -6.77
N ILE A 52 14.89 0.97 -5.76
CA ILE A 52 15.38 2.32 -5.41
C ILE A 52 16.56 2.27 -4.45
N LEU A 53 16.47 1.49 -3.37
CA LEU A 53 17.59 1.37 -2.42
C LEU A 53 18.81 0.68 -3.05
N TRP A 54 18.60 -0.29 -3.93
CA TRP A 54 19.68 -0.87 -4.73
C TRP A 54 20.13 -0.02 -5.90
N GLY A 55 19.31 0.89 -6.42
CA GLY A 55 19.73 1.86 -7.44
C GLY A 55 20.84 2.81 -6.95
N GLN A 56 20.95 3.02 -5.64
CA GLN A 56 22.01 3.81 -5.01
C GLN A 56 23.24 2.98 -4.61
N ARG A 57 23.11 1.66 -4.39
CA ARG A 57 24.23 0.75 -4.09
C ARG A 57 24.88 0.12 -5.34
N ALA A 58 24.10 -0.12 -6.40
CA ALA A 58 24.58 -0.73 -7.64
C ALA A 58 25.45 0.20 -8.52
N ALA A 59 25.65 1.46 -8.11
CA ALA A 59 26.67 2.31 -8.71
C ALA A 59 28.09 1.95 -8.23
N ASP A 60 28.22 1.23 -7.11
CA ASP A 60 29.50 1.02 -6.43
C ASP A 60 30.02 -0.43 -6.48
N ASP A 61 29.16 -1.45 -6.67
CA ASP A 61 29.57 -2.87 -6.63
C ASP A 61 29.33 -3.61 -7.96
N ASP A 62 30.27 -3.46 -8.89
CA ASP A 62 30.53 -4.42 -9.97
C ASP A 62 31.44 -5.53 -9.43
N ALA A 63 30.88 -6.74 -9.29
CA ALA A 63 31.54 -8.04 -9.50
C ALA A 63 30.91 -9.14 -8.65
N SER A 64 29.84 -9.76 -9.13
CA SER A 64 29.67 -11.22 -9.19
C SER A 64 28.19 -11.63 -9.40
N GLY A 65 27.90 -12.29 -10.51
CA GLY A 65 26.75 -13.21 -10.58
C GLY A 65 25.68 -12.91 -11.63
N ASP A 66 26.00 -13.28 -12.87
CA ASP A 66 25.14 -13.88 -13.90
C ASP A 66 24.11 -13.02 -14.71
N CYS A 67 24.31 -13.12 -16.02
CA CYS A 67 23.64 -12.55 -17.20
C CYS A 67 23.67 -11.02 -17.42
N PRO A 68 24.18 -10.55 -18.59
CA PRO A 68 24.05 -9.16 -19.00
C PRO A 68 22.58 -8.90 -19.34
N ARG A 69 21.80 -8.43 -18.36
CA ARG A 69 20.54 -7.74 -18.66
C ARG A 69 20.93 -6.57 -19.56
N ARG A 70 20.42 -6.55 -20.79
CA ARG A 70 20.83 -5.56 -21.77
C ARG A 70 20.64 -4.15 -21.16
N PRO A 71 21.57 -3.21 -21.34
CA PRO A 71 21.51 -1.90 -20.68
C PRO A 71 20.17 -1.17 -20.87
N ASP A 72 19.50 -1.38 -22.00
CA ASP A 72 18.16 -0.87 -22.31
C ASP A 72 17.05 -1.46 -21.43
N GLU A 73 17.14 -2.74 -21.05
CA GLU A 73 16.16 -3.39 -20.17
C GLU A 73 16.32 -2.94 -18.71
N VAL A 74 17.57 -2.73 -18.26
CA VAL A 74 17.88 -2.22 -16.91
C VAL A 74 17.40 -0.78 -16.77
N ALA A 75 17.71 0.09 -17.74
CA ALA A 75 17.26 1.47 -17.75
C ALA A 75 15.72 1.58 -17.80
N LYS A 76 15.07 0.72 -18.58
CA LYS A 76 13.61 0.64 -18.66
C LYS A 76 12.99 0.23 -17.32
N ARG A 77 13.54 -0.79 -16.66
CA ARG A 77 13.09 -1.23 -15.32
C ARG A 77 13.26 -0.13 -14.27
N ARG A 78 14.41 0.54 -14.24
CA ARG A 78 14.65 1.66 -13.29
C ARG A 78 13.63 2.78 -13.46
N LYS A 79 13.41 3.21 -14.70
CA LYS A 79 12.42 4.25 -15.02
C LYS A 79 10.98 3.84 -14.65
N GLN A 80 10.66 2.55 -14.77
CA GLN A 80 9.37 2.02 -14.33
C GLN A 80 9.24 2.06 -12.80
N CYS A 81 10.26 1.60 -12.06
CA CYS A 81 10.26 1.66 -10.59
C CYS A 81 10.17 3.09 -10.06
N GLU A 82 10.89 4.05 -10.66
CA GLU A 82 10.78 5.48 -10.33
C GLU A 82 9.34 5.98 -10.44
N ARG A 83 8.60 5.56 -11.48
CA ARG A 83 7.19 5.92 -11.66
C ARG A 83 6.30 5.27 -10.60
N GLU A 84 6.53 4.01 -10.27
CA GLU A 84 5.75 3.29 -9.26
C GLU A 84 5.93 3.91 -7.88
N VAL A 85 7.16 4.29 -7.52
CA VAL A 85 7.43 4.99 -6.26
C VAL A 85 6.87 6.41 -6.27
N ALA A 86 6.97 7.14 -7.39
CA ALA A 86 6.34 8.45 -7.51
C ALA A 86 4.82 8.36 -7.32
N ALA A 87 4.17 7.35 -7.90
CA ALA A 87 2.75 7.10 -7.71
C ALA A 87 2.41 6.73 -6.25
N PHE A 88 3.22 5.89 -5.60
CA PHE A 88 3.07 5.56 -4.18
C PHE A 88 3.18 6.80 -3.29
N LYS A 89 4.20 7.64 -3.51
CA LYS A 89 4.40 8.91 -2.78
C LYS A 89 3.23 9.88 -3.01
N ALA A 90 2.71 9.96 -4.23
CA ALA A 90 1.55 10.80 -4.53
C ALA A 90 0.30 10.30 -3.79
N GLU A 91 0.04 8.99 -3.81
CA GLU A 91 -1.08 8.37 -3.10
C GLU A 91 -0.97 8.58 -1.58
N MET A 92 0.21 8.34 -1.01
CA MET A 92 0.52 8.64 0.38
C MET A 92 0.21 10.10 0.71
N ASN A 93 0.77 11.05 -0.05
CA ASN A 93 0.57 12.48 0.20
C ASN A 93 -0.90 12.91 0.13
N ILE A 94 -1.68 12.35 -0.80
CA ILE A 94 -3.11 12.64 -0.92
C ILE A 94 -3.87 12.06 0.28
N LEU A 95 -3.68 10.77 0.56
CA LEU A 95 -4.41 10.07 1.62
C LEU A 95 -4.06 10.59 3.03
N MET A 96 -2.87 11.14 3.21
CA MET A 96 -2.47 11.84 4.44
C MET A 96 -3.27 13.13 4.70
N GLN A 97 -3.80 13.75 3.65
CA GLN A 97 -4.47 15.06 3.74
C GLN A 97 -6.00 14.97 3.66
N VAL A 98 -6.56 13.78 3.47
CA VAL A 98 -7.98 13.62 3.16
C VAL A 98 -8.68 12.76 4.20
N ARG A 99 -9.72 13.33 4.83
CA ARG A 99 -10.65 12.61 5.70
C ARG A 99 -12.09 12.91 5.27
N HIS A 100 -12.72 11.96 4.61
CA HIS A 100 -14.10 12.12 4.13
C HIS A 100 -14.84 10.78 4.18
N PRO A 101 -16.13 10.71 4.58
CA PRO A 101 -16.88 9.46 4.75
C PRO A 101 -16.88 8.54 3.52
N ASN A 102 -16.71 9.10 2.33
CA ASN A 102 -16.71 8.36 1.07
C ASN A 102 -15.30 8.22 0.45
N ILE A 103 -14.25 8.47 1.22
CA ILE A 103 -12.84 8.29 0.80
C ILE A 103 -12.18 7.33 1.78
N VAL A 104 -11.40 6.39 1.23
CA VAL A 104 -10.68 5.37 1.98
C VAL A 104 -9.77 6.04 3.02
N LEU A 105 -9.98 5.71 4.28
CA LEU A 105 -9.19 6.23 5.39
C LEU A 105 -7.81 5.58 5.45
N LEU A 106 -6.77 6.41 5.45
CA LEU A 106 -5.41 6.02 5.81
C LEU A 106 -5.28 6.01 7.34
N MET A 107 -4.92 4.86 7.90
CA MET A 107 -4.65 4.71 9.34
C MET A 107 -3.18 5.00 9.66
N GLY A 108 -2.27 4.62 8.76
CA GLY A 108 -0.85 4.94 8.89
C GLY A 108 -0.01 4.41 7.73
N VAL A 109 1.29 4.64 7.82
CA VAL A 109 2.28 4.20 6.83
C VAL A 109 3.38 3.44 7.56
N CYS A 110 3.82 2.34 6.95
CA CYS A 110 5.01 1.61 7.36
C CYS A 110 6.14 1.96 6.40
N VAL A 111 7.26 2.42 6.95
CA VAL A 111 8.51 2.66 6.22
C VAL A 111 9.64 2.17 7.12
N GLU A 112 10.09 0.94 6.88
CA GLU A 112 11.22 0.34 7.58
C GLU A 112 12.26 -0.10 6.57
N ASP A 113 13.47 0.45 6.69
CA ASP A 113 14.63 0.04 5.92
C ASP A 113 15.41 -1.00 6.74
N GLY A 114 15.27 -2.28 6.38
CA GLY A 114 15.99 -3.38 7.01
C GLY A 114 17.43 -3.55 6.51
N ASP A 115 18.27 -4.23 7.29
CA ASP A 115 19.65 -4.58 6.88
C ASP A 115 19.69 -5.55 5.69
N ARG A 116 18.64 -6.38 5.56
CA ARG A 116 18.44 -7.34 4.48
C ARG A 116 17.27 -6.92 3.60
N GLU A 117 17.33 -7.34 2.35
CA GLU A 117 16.32 -7.03 1.32
C GLU A 117 14.91 -7.47 1.74
N GLU A 118 14.79 -8.66 2.33
CA GLU A 118 13.52 -9.25 2.75
C GLU A 118 12.86 -8.49 3.92
N ASP A 119 13.65 -7.71 4.66
CA ASP A 119 13.24 -6.95 5.84
C ASP A 119 12.86 -5.50 5.50
N ASN A 120 12.96 -5.09 4.23
CA ASN A 120 12.52 -3.78 3.79
C ASN A 120 11.00 -3.77 3.60
N HIS A 121 10.33 -2.89 4.33
CA HIS A 121 8.88 -2.88 4.40
C HIS A 121 8.33 -1.46 4.19
N VAL A 122 7.74 -1.25 3.01
CA VAL A 122 7.01 -0.02 2.68
C VAL A 122 5.56 -0.34 2.38
N ALA A 123 4.64 0.17 3.20
CA ALA A 123 3.22 -0.10 3.04
C ALA A 123 2.30 1.03 3.52
N LEU A 124 1.13 1.14 2.89
CA LEU A 124 0.01 1.93 3.38
C LEU A 124 -0.94 1.03 4.16
N VAL A 125 -1.28 1.41 5.39
CA VAL A 125 -2.28 0.74 6.23
C VAL A 125 -3.58 1.53 6.13
N MET A 126 -4.56 0.94 5.46
CA MET A 126 -5.83 1.60 5.10
C MET A 126 -7.02 0.85 5.67
N GLU A 127 -8.19 1.50 5.69
CA GLU A 127 -9.42 0.80 6.01
C GLU A 127 -9.69 -0.38 5.06
N HIS A 128 -10.17 -1.49 5.63
CA HIS A 128 -10.55 -2.65 4.85
C HIS A 128 -11.94 -2.49 4.22
N CYS A 129 -11.99 -2.30 2.89
CA CYS A 129 -13.22 -2.37 2.13
C CYS A 129 -13.57 -3.84 1.81
N HIS A 130 -14.76 -4.29 2.22
CA HIS A 130 -15.17 -5.69 2.07
C HIS A 130 -15.35 -6.14 0.60
N THR A 131 -15.54 -5.21 -0.33
CA THR A 131 -15.72 -5.46 -1.76
C THR A 131 -15.29 -4.23 -2.55
N ASP A 132 -14.86 -4.43 -3.80
CA ASP A 132 -14.67 -3.37 -4.77
C ASP A 132 -15.95 -3.14 -5.60
N LEU A 133 -16.01 -1.99 -6.27
CA LEU A 133 -17.16 -1.57 -7.08
C LEU A 133 -17.34 -2.45 -8.33
N HIS A 134 -16.26 -2.90 -8.96
CA HIS A 134 -16.32 -3.70 -10.19
C HIS A 134 -16.98 -5.06 -9.91
N THR A 135 -16.58 -5.72 -8.81
CA THR A 135 -17.21 -6.92 -8.30
C THR A 135 -18.68 -6.69 -7.99
N LEU A 136 -19.06 -5.55 -7.39
CA LEU A 136 -20.47 -5.24 -7.11
C LEU A 136 -21.30 -5.01 -8.38
N LEU A 137 -20.75 -4.35 -9.38
CA LEU A 137 -21.45 -4.03 -10.62
C LEU A 137 -21.61 -5.23 -11.56
N HIS A 138 -20.71 -6.19 -11.50
CA HIS A 138 -20.69 -7.36 -12.39
C HIS A 138 -21.12 -8.66 -11.72
N ARG A 139 -21.51 -8.62 -10.44
CA ARG A 139 -22.11 -9.78 -9.75
C ARG A 139 -23.61 -9.80 -9.97
N ASP A 140 -24.09 -10.94 -10.45
CA ASP A 140 -25.49 -11.16 -10.84
C ASP A 140 -26.49 -10.82 -9.72
N ARG A 141 -27.64 -10.26 -10.10
CA ARG A 141 -28.62 -9.54 -9.25
C ARG A 141 -29.17 -10.30 -8.03
N ALA A 142 -28.85 -11.58 -7.85
CA ALA A 142 -29.42 -12.45 -6.83
C ALA A 142 -28.92 -12.22 -5.39
N ASN A 143 -27.85 -11.43 -5.17
CA ASN A 143 -27.29 -11.20 -3.82
C ASN A 143 -27.25 -9.72 -3.39
N PHE A 144 -27.97 -8.84 -4.10
CA PHE A 144 -28.02 -7.40 -3.79
C PHE A 144 -28.57 -7.09 -2.38
N CYS A 145 -29.22 -8.06 -1.73
CA CYS A 145 -29.96 -7.88 -0.48
C CYS A 145 -29.12 -7.98 0.83
N LYS A 146 -27.79 -8.18 0.80
CA LYS A 146 -27.01 -8.33 2.06
C LYS A 146 -26.04 -7.20 2.42
N TYR A 147 -25.80 -6.23 1.53
CA TYR A 147 -24.70 -5.28 1.71
C TYR A 147 -25.10 -3.81 1.92
N THR A 148 -26.40 -3.50 1.94
CA THR A 148 -26.90 -2.13 2.14
C THR A 148 -26.91 -1.64 3.60
N ARG A 149 -26.42 -2.42 4.58
CA ARG A 149 -26.56 -2.07 6.00
C ARG A 149 -25.26 -2.03 6.83
N ARG A 150 -24.10 -1.80 6.22
CA ARG A 150 -22.84 -1.81 7.00
C ARG A 150 -21.69 -0.94 6.48
N ILE A 151 -21.97 0.07 5.65
CA ILE A 151 -20.96 1.09 5.27
C ILE A 151 -20.81 2.17 6.36
N VAL A 152 -21.73 2.25 7.33
CA VAL A 152 -21.76 3.36 8.32
C VAL A 152 -20.98 3.09 9.61
N THR A 153 -20.54 1.87 9.91
CA THR A 153 -20.05 1.54 11.27
C THR A 153 -18.58 1.13 11.34
N ARG A 154 -17.70 2.14 11.50
CA ARG A 154 -16.46 2.03 12.31
C ARG A 154 -15.81 3.39 12.65
N ARG A 155 -16.16 4.48 11.96
CA ARG A 155 -15.58 5.82 12.21
C ARG A 155 -15.85 6.39 13.60
N GLU A 156 -16.98 6.05 14.23
CA GLU A 156 -17.30 6.54 15.58
C GLU A 156 -16.45 5.91 16.70
N ARG A 157 -15.68 4.85 16.41
CA ARG A 157 -14.88 4.13 17.41
C ARG A 157 -13.42 4.58 17.50
N LEU A 158 -12.93 5.34 16.52
CA LEU A 158 -11.62 5.99 16.55
C LEU A 158 -11.82 7.45 16.95
N LYS A 159 -12.15 7.67 18.23
CA LYS A 159 -12.03 8.99 18.85
C LYS A 159 -10.54 9.27 19.07
N ILE A 160 -9.84 9.63 17.99
CA ILE A 160 -8.54 10.31 18.04
C ILE A 160 -8.82 11.79 17.79
#